data_AF-A0A7J6XFI1-F1
#
_entry.id   AF-A0A7J6XFI1-F1
#
_cell.length_a   1.000
_cell.length_b   1.000
_cell.length_c   1.000
_cell.angle_alpha   90.00
_cell.angle_beta   90.00
_cell.angle_gamma   90.00
#
_symmetry.space_group_name_H-M   'P 1'
#
loop_
_entity.id
_entity.type
_entity.pdbx_description
1 polymer ?
#
loop_
_entity_poly.entity_id
_entity_poly.type
_entity_poly.pdbx_seq_one_letter_code
_entity_poly.pdbx_strand_id
1 'polypeptide(L)'
;MRDPVTISTGQTYDRSSIESWISTGNSTCPVTRVQLFDFNLISNHTLRRLIQDWCVSDRNLGVERIPTLLSQASSESTLLCTRVSVLKRLRGLVRDSEKNRGCFFK
;
A
#
# COMPACT_ATOMS: atom_id res chain seq x y z
N MET A 1 -16.09 -3.73 2.00
CA MET A 1 -15.20 -3.33 0.89
C MET A 1 -13.78 -3.70 1.24
N ARG A 2 -13.13 -4.53 0.42
CA ARG A 2 -11.81 -5.10 0.65
C ARG A 2 -10.72 -4.34 -0.11
N ASP A 3 -10.98 -3.95 -1.35
CA ASP A 3 -10.05 -3.15 -2.15
C ASP A 3 -10.76 -1.92 -2.74
N PRO A 4 -10.79 -0.80 -2.00
CA PRO A 4 -11.44 0.42 -2.48
C PRO A 4 -10.71 1.02 -3.67
N VAL A 5 -11.44 1.24 -4.76
CA VAL A 5 -10.97 1.89 -5.99
C VAL A 5 -11.90 3.02 -6.39
N THR A 6 -11.32 4.15 -6.77
CA THR A 6 -12.01 5.34 -7.23
C THR A 6 -12.02 5.37 -8.75
N ILE A 7 -13.20 5.61 -9.32
CA ILE A 7 -13.39 5.83 -10.76
C ILE A 7 -13.30 7.32 -11.11
N SER A 8 -13.23 7.65 -12.40
CA SER A 8 -13.12 9.02 -12.91
C SER A 8 -14.23 9.97 -12.43
N THR A 9 -15.41 9.45 -12.09
CA THR A 9 -16.52 10.23 -11.51
C THR A 9 -16.32 10.60 -10.04
N GLY A 10 -15.20 10.19 -9.42
CA GLY A 10 -14.87 10.49 -8.02
C GLY A 10 -15.53 9.57 -7.00
N GLN A 11 -16.26 8.55 -7.45
CA GLN A 11 -16.91 7.58 -6.57
C GLN A 11 -15.99 6.39 -6.29
N THR A 12 -16.07 5.84 -5.08
CA THR A 12 -15.25 4.71 -4.65
C THR A 12 -16.10 3.44 -4.50
N TYR A 13 -15.63 2.35 -5.11
CA TYR A 13 -16.26 1.03 -5.08
C TYR A 13 -15.26 -0.03 -4.65
N ASP A 14 -15.75 -1.23 -4.33
CA ASP A 14 -14.87 -2.38 -4.26
C ASP A 14 -14.42 -2.80 -5.66
N ARG A 15 -13.12 -3.09 -5.83
CA ARG A 15 -12.53 -3.50 -7.10
C ARG A 15 -13.31 -4.62 -7.77
N SER A 16 -13.64 -5.68 -7.02
CA SER A 16 -14.34 -6.85 -7.57
C SER A 16 -15.73 -6.49 -8.12
N SER A 17 -16.40 -5.55 -7.46
CA SER A 17 -17.75 -5.12 -7.81
C SER A 17 -17.76 -4.27 -9.07
N ILE A 18 -16.84 -3.30 -9.17
CA ILE A 18 -16.77 -2.44 -10.36
C ILE A 18 -16.20 -3.17 -11.58
N GLU A 19 -15.25 -4.07 -11.38
CA GLU A 19 -14.73 -4.92 -12.47
C GLU A 19 -15.81 -5.84 -13.03
N SER A 20 -16.62 -6.48 -12.16
CA SER A 20 -17.77 -7.30 -12.58
C SER A 20 -18.84 -6.48 -13.32
N TRP A 21 -19.08 -5.25 -12.87
CA TRP A 21 -20.00 -4.33 -13.52
C TRP A 21 -19.57 -4.01 -14.96
N ILE A 22 -18.29 -3.66 -15.14
CA ILE A 22 -17.69 -3.35 -16.43
C ILE A 22 -17.66 -4.61 -17.32
N SER A 23 -17.33 -5.78 -16.76
CA SER A 23 -17.28 -7.04 -17.52
C SER A 23 -18.64 -7.49 -18.03
N THR A 24 -19.72 -7.07 -17.38
CA THR A 24 -21.11 -7.32 -17.81
C THR A 24 -21.51 -6.44 -19.01
N GLY A 25 -20.62 -5.56 -19.49
CA GLY A 25 -20.87 -4.66 -20.61
C GLY A 25 -21.44 -3.30 -20.21
N ASN A 26 -21.50 -3.01 -18.91
CA ASN A 26 -21.96 -1.69 -18.45
C ASN A 26 -20.82 -0.68 -18.55
N SER A 27 -21.04 0.39 -19.32
CA SER A 27 -20.10 1.51 -19.47
C SER A 27 -20.53 2.77 -18.71
N THR A 28 -21.45 2.64 -17.77
CA THR A 28 -21.98 3.75 -16.97
C THR A 28 -21.60 3.61 -15.51
N CYS A 29 -21.46 4.75 -14.84
CA CYS A 29 -21.27 4.79 -13.41
C CYS A 29 -22.55 4.30 -12.70
N PRO A 30 -22.48 3.31 -11.78
CA PRO A 30 -23.66 2.72 -11.14
C PRO A 30 -24.58 3.72 -10.43
N VAL A 31 -24.00 4.76 -9.83
CA VAL A 31 -24.77 5.75 -9.03
C VAL A 31 -25.15 6.97 -9.87
N THR A 32 -24.20 7.59 -10.58
CA THR A 32 -24.49 8.81 -11.36
C THR A 32 -25.16 8.52 -12.69
N ARG A 33 -25.09 7.28 -13.18
CA ARG A 33 -25.52 6.86 -14.53
C ARG A 33 -24.84 7.62 -15.68
N VAL A 34 -23.77 8.36 -15.39
CA VAL A 34 -22.95 9.05 -16.39
C VAL A 34 -22.06 8.01 -17.09
N GLN A 35 -21.85 8.19 -18.39
CA GLN A 35 -20.98 7.32 -19.16
C GLN A 35 -19.51 7.49 -18.72
N LEU A 36 -18.85 6.36 -18.48
CA LEU A 36 -17.45 6.31 -18.14
C LEU A 36 -16.63 6.40 -19.43
N PHE A 37 -15.88 7.49 -19.58
CA PHE A 37 -14.92 7.65 -20.67
C PHE A 37 -13.67 6.78 -20.47
N ASP A 38 -13.26 6.61 -19.21
CA ASP A 38 -12.10 5.84 -18.80
C ASP A 38 -12.49 4.78 -17.76
N PHE A 39 -11.92 3.58 -17.91
CA PHE A 39 -12.04 2.46 -16.96
C PHE A 39 -10.85 2.38 -16.00
N ASN A 40 -10.10 3.48 -15.86
CA ASN A 40 -8.96 3.56 -14.95
C ASN A 40 -9.44 3.52 -13.49
N LEU A 41 -9.15 2.41 -12.81
CA LEU A 41 -9.47 2.20 -11.40
C LEU A 41 -8.30 2.63 -10.52
N ILE A 42 -8.45 3.74 -9.81
CA ILE A 42 -7.41 4.30 -8.94
C ILE A 42 -7.60 3.77 -7.53
N SER A 43 -6.62 3.03 -6.99
CA SER A 43 -6.69 2.52 -5.61
C SER A 43 -6.79 3.65 -4.57
N ASN A 44 -7.76 3.57 -3.67
CA ASN A 44 -7.98 4.54 -2.60
C ASN A 44 -7.35 4.05 -1.28
N HIS A 45 -6.06 4.35 -1.11
CA HIS A 45 -5.30 3.92 0.06
C HIS A 45 -5.79 4.55 1.38
N THR A 46 -6.28 5.78 1.35
CA THR A 46 -6.81 6.48 2.52
C THR A 46 -8.03 5.76 3.08
N LEU A 47 -9.01 5.46 2.22
CA LEU A 47 -10.21 4.76 2.63
C LEU A 47 -9.90 3.32 3.05
N ARG A 48 -8.95 2.65 2.39
CA ARG A 48 -8.49 1.33 2.80
C ARG A 48 -7.95 1.34 4.23
N ARG A 49 -7.16 2.34 4.59
CA ARG A 49 -6.63 2.50 5.94
C ARG A 49 -7.73 2.78 6.95
N LEU A 50 -8.67 3.68 6.64
CA LEU A 50 -9.80 3.98 7.53
C LEU A 50 -10.67 2.75 7.82
N ILE A 51 -10.96 1.95 6.78
CA ILE A 51 -11.71 0.70 6.96
C ILE A 51 -10.93 -0.27 7.83
N GLN A 52 -9.62 -0.38 7.64
CA GLN A 52 -8.77 -1.24 8.46
C GLN A 52 -8.72 -0.80 9.92
N ASP A 53 -8.53 0.50 10.18
CA ASP A 53 -8.51 1.09 11.52
C ASP A 53 -9.86 0.89 12.22
N TRP A 54 -10.97 1.00 11.47
CA TRP A 54 -12.30 0.67 11.97
C TRP A 54 -12.44 -0.81 12.33
N CYS A 55 -12.04 -1.74 11.45
CA CYS A 55 -12.04 -3.18 11.74
C CYS A 55 -11.19 -3.55 12.96
N VAL A 56 -10.11 -2.82 13.24
CA VAL A 56 -9.27 -3.01 14.44
C VAL A 56 -10.03 -2.65 15.70
N SER A 57 -10.69 -1.48 15.67
CA SER A 57 -11.34 -0.88 16.82
C SER A 57 -12.61 -1.64 17.20
N ASP A 58 -13.34 -2.16 16.19
CA ASP A 58 -14.56 -2.96 16.36
C ASP A 58 -14.31 -4.48 16.34
N ARG A 59 -13.12 -4.94 16.77
CA ARG A 59 -12.78 -6.37 16.84
C ARG A 59 -13.78 -7.25 17.60
N ASN A 60 -14.59 -6.65 18.47
CA ASN A 60 -15.62 -7.34 19.25
C ASN A 60 -16.83 -7.81 18.41
N LEU A 61 -17.00 -7.30 17.18
CA LEU A 61 -18.08 -7.68 16.26
C LEU A 61 -17.69 -8.78 15.26
N GLY A 62 -16.50 -9.39 15.41
CA GLY A 62 -16.05 -10.47 14.52
C GLY A 62 -15.65 -10.00 13.11
N VAL A 63 -15.46 -8.69 12.92
CA VAL A 63 -14.97 -8.13 11.65
C VAL A 63 -13.47 -8.39 11.52
N GLU A 64 -13.09 -9.39 10.71
CA GLU A 64 -11.68 -9.66 10.43
C GLU A 64 -11.03 -8.51 9.65
N ARG A 65 -9.76 -8.23 9.97
CA ARG A 65 -8.97 -7.25 9.23
C ARG A 65 -8.81 -7.71 7.79
N ILE A 66 -9.02 -6.79 6.85
CA ILE A 66 -8.65 -6.98 5.45
C ILE A 66 -7.14 -7.31 5.38
N PRO A 67 -6.73 -8.48 4.83
CA PRO A 67 -5.32 -8.80 4.66
C PRO A 67 -4.67 -7.81 3.69
N THR A 68 -3.92 -6.85 4.19
CA THR A 68 -2.95 -6.08 3.41
C THR A 68 -1.61 -6.80 3.44
N LEU A 69 -0.82 -6.66 2.38
CA LEU A 69 0.54 -7.20 2.29
C LEU A 69 1.46 -6.74 3.44
N LEU A 70 1.10 -5.69 4.18
CA LEU A 70 1.77 -5.30 5.43
C LEU A 70 1.60 -6.31 6.58
N SER A 71 0.57 -7.18 6.54
CA SER A 71 0.42 -8.31 7.46
C SER A 71 1.29 -9.52 7.07
N GLN A 72 1.89 -9.53 5.88
CA GLN A 72 2.90 -10.51 5.49
C GLN A 72 4.31 -10.10 5.94
N ALA A 73 4.46 -8.98 6.65
CA ALA A 73 5.75 -8.50 7.12
C ALA A 73 6.43 -9.41 8.16
N SER A 74 5.80 -10.53 8.57
CA SER A 74 6.48 -11.55 9.37
C SER A 74 7.69 -12.13 8.61
N SER A 75 7.65 -12.23 7.27
CA SER A 75 8.79 -12.65 6.44
C SER A 75 9.70 -11.50 5.96
N GLU A 76 9.22 -10.25 5.92
CA GLU A 76 10.03 -9.06 5.62
C GLU A 76 10.92 -8.61 6.78
N SER A 77 10.64 -9.05 8.02
CA SER A 77 11.47 -8.76 9.21
C SER A 77 12.95 -9.11 8.99
N THR A 78 13.21 -10.24 8.36
CA THR A 78 14.56 -10.75 8.07
C THR A 78 15.27 -9.90 7.02
N LEU A 79 14.55 -9.45 6.00
CA LEU A 79 15.08 -8.64 4.89
C LEU A 79 15.35 -7.19 5.35
N LEU A 80 14.46 -6.61 6.16
CA LEU A 80 14.67 -5.32 6.83
C LEU A 80 15.85 -5.34 7.80
N CYS A 81 15.98 -6.40 8.63
CA CYS A 81 17.11 -6.55 9.55
C CYS A 81 18.45 -6.65 8.79
N THR A 82 18.47 -7.37 7.67
CA THR A 82 19.64 -7.48 6.79
C THR A 82 20.02 -6.12 6.19
N ARG A 83 19.04 -5.35 5.69
CA ARG A 83 19.27 -3.99 5.13
C ARG A 83 19.82 -3.02 6.17
N VAL A 84 19.28 -3.03 7.39
CA VAL A 84 19.77 -2.16 8.49
C VAL A 84 21.22 -2.50 8.85
N SER A 85 21.57 -3.78 8.87
CA SER A 85 22.93 -4.26 9.18
C SER A 85 23.94 -3.82 8.12
N VAL A 86 23.57 -3.90 6.84
CA VAL A 86 24.40 -3.44 5.71
C VAL A 86 24.61 -1.93 5.79
N LEU A 87 23.57 -1.14 6.07
CA LEU A 87 23.70 0.32 6.20
C LEU A 87 24.60 0.73 7.37
N LYS A 88 24.51 0.02 8.51
CA LYS A 88 25.43 0.23 9.65
C LYS A 88 26.88 -0.07 9.27
N ARG A 89 27.15 -1.17 8.53
CA ARG A 89 28.49 -1.51 8.02
C ARG A 89 29.01 -0.45 7.06
N LEU A 90 28.21 -0.02 6.09
CA LEU A 90 28.59 1.00 5.13
C LEU A 90 28.98 2.32 5.83
N ARG A 91 28.20 2.73 6.83
CA ARG A 91 28.50 3.91 7.65
C ARG A 91 29.82 3.77 8.43
N GLY A 92 30.19 2.55 8.84
CA GLY A 92 31.48 2.25 9.46
C GLY A 92 32.64 2.44 8.48
N LEU A 93 32.53 1.84 7.30
CA LEU A 93 33.55 1.93 6.24
C LEU A 93 33.79 3.37 5.78
N VAL A 94 32.74 4.19 5.68
CA VAL A 94 32.87 5.62 5.35
C VAL A 94 33.69 6.35 6.42
N ARG A 95 33.41 6.11 7.72
CA ARG A 95 34.19 6.74 8.80
C ARG A 95 35.64 6.29 8.79
N ASP A 96 35.91 5.03 8.52
CA ASP A 96 37.27 4.49 8.50
C ASP A 96 38.05 4.96 7.25
N SER A 97 37.36 5.12 6.11
CA SER A 97 37.93 5.73 4.90
C SER A 97 38.36 7.18 5.13
N GLU A 98 37.54 7.97 5.83
CA GLU A 98 37.86 9.36 6.18
C GLU A 98 39.05 9.44 7.15
N LYS A 99 39.15 8.52 8.13
CA LYS A 99 40.31 8.42 9.02
C LYS A 99 41.59 8.05 8.27
N ASN A 100 41.51 7.08 7.36
CA ASN A 100 42.66 6.69 6.54
C ASN A 100 43.14 7.85 5.67
N ARG A 101 42.23 8.62 5.07
CA ARG A 101 42.58 9.84 4.32
C ARG A 101 43.33 10.86 5.17
N GLY A 102 42.95 11.03 6.44
CA GLY A 102 43.64 11.94 7.37
C GLY A 102 45.08 11.53 7.71
N CYS A 103 45.45 10.25 7.59
CA CYS A 103 46.80 9.75 7.85
C CYS A 103 47.75 9.88 6.65
N PHE A 104 47.24 10.03 5.42
CA PHE A 104 48.08 10.14 4.21
C PHE A 104 48.57 11.58 3.92
N PHE A 105 48.13 12.57 4.70
CA PHE A 105 48.50 13.99 4.52
C PHE A 105 49.29 14.57 5.69
N LYS A 106 50.06 13.75 6.42
CA LYS A 106 50.99 14.25 7.45
C LYS A 106 52.44 13.90 7.12
#